data_AF-A0A3B9F5D1-F1
#
_entry.id   AF-A0A3B9F5D1-F1
#
_cell.length_a   1.000
_cell.length_b   1.000
_cell.length_c   1.000
_cell.angle_alpha   90.00
_cell.angle_beta   90.00
_cell.angle_gamma   90.00
#
_symmetry.space_group_name_H-M   'P 1'
#
loop_
_entity.id
_entity.type
_entity.pdbx_description
1 polymer ?
#
loop_
_entity_poly.entity_id
_entity_poly.type
_entity_poly.pdbx_seq_one_letter_code
_entity_poly.pdbx_strand_id
1 'polypeptide(L)' 'CYNGGNLACGVCDSCRLRRSAFTELGLVDPITYAQ' A
#
# COMPACT_ATOMS: atom_id res chain seq x y z
N CYS A 1 -1.74 0.22 -6.88
CA CYS A 1 -0.34 0.61 -7.19
C CYS A 1 -0.28 1.05 -8.65
N TYR A 2 0.17 2.28 -8.95
CA TYR A 2 0.26 2.73 -10.35
C TYR A 2 1.48 2.19 -11.10
N ASN A 3 2.53 1.78 -10.38
CA ASN A 3 3.74 1.25 -10.99
C ASN A 3 3.60 -0.19 -11.52
N GLY A 4 2.49 -0.88 -11.19
CA GLY A 4 2.33 -2.30 -11.49
C GLY A 4 3.38 -3.19 -10.81
N GLY A 5 3.43 -4.48 -11.19
CA GLY A 5 4.42 -5.47 -10.71
C GLY A 5 3.98 -6.32 -9.52
N ASN A 6 4.89 -7.19 -9.07
CA ASN A 6 4.62 -8.16 -7.99
C ASN A 6 4.56 -7.52 -6.59
N LEU A 7 5.34 -6.46 -6.36
CA LEU A 7 5.35 -5.71 -5.10
C LEU A 7 4.70 -4.33 -5.31
N ALA A 8 3.96 -3.86 -4.31
CA ALA A 8 3.43 -2.50 -4.34
C ALA A 8 4.56 -1.48 -4.10
N CYS A 9 4.59 -0.38 -4.84
CA CYS A 9 5.74 0.54 -4.80
C CYS A 9 5.87 1.35 -3.50
N GLY A 10 4.82 1.44 -2.67
CA GLY A 10 4.86 2.14 -1.38
C GLY A 10 4.76 3.67 -1.46
N VAL A 11 5.04 4.27 -2.62
CA VAL A 11 5.20 5.72 -2.78
C VAL A 11 4.22 6.40 -3.74
N CYS A 12 3.33 5.66 -4.42
CA CYS A 12 2.26 6.27 -5.24
C CYS A 12 1.00 6.55 -4.43
N ASP A 13 0.09 7.39 -4.94
CA ASP A 13 -1.15 7.74 -4.24
C ASP A 13 -2.00 6.53 -3.88
N SER A 14 -2.15 5.59 -4.82
CA SER A 14 -2.87 4.34 -4.55
C SER A 14 -2.25 3.53 -3.40
N CYS A 15 -0.92 3.53 -3.25
CA CYS A 15 -0.25 2.85 -2.14
C CYS A 15 -0.43 3.60 -0.82
N ARG A 16 -0.32 4.93 -0.82
CA ARG A 16 -0.56 5.77 0.36
C ARG A 16 -1.98 5.63 0.87
N LEU A 17 -2.97 5.79 -0.01
CA LEU A 17 -4.40 5.67 0.32
C LEU A 17 -4.71 4.30 0.94
N ARG A 18 -4.15 3.23 0.39
CA ARG A 18 -4.28 1.89 0.96
C ARG A 18 -3.72 1.81 2.37
N ARG A 19 -2.45 2.23 2.59
CA ARG A 19 -1.81 2.19 3.92
C ARG A 19 -2.60 3.00 4.95
N SER A 20 -3.09 4.17 4.57
CA SER A 20 -3.95 4.99 5.43
C SER A 20 -5.24 4.26 5.80
N ALA A 21 -5.95 3.68 4.83
CA ALA A 21 -7.18 2.95 5.11
C ALA A 21 -6.99 1.76 6.05
N PHE A 22 -5.90 0.98 5.89
CA PHE A 22 -5.59 -0.11 6.83
C PHE A 22 -5.29 0.43 8.23
N THR A 23 -4.52 1.51 8.33
CA THR A 23 -4.21 2.16 9.61
C THR A 23 -5.46 2.68 10.31
N GLU A 24 -6.35 3.37 9.58
CA GLU A 24 -7.60 3.94 10.11
C GLU A 24 -8.56 2.86 10.62
N LEU A 25 -8.58 1.69 9.98
CA LEU A 25 -9.40 0.55 10.39
C LEU A 25 -8.74 -0.30 11.48
N GLY A 26 -7.51 0.03 11.91
CA GLY A 26 -6.74 -0.78 12.87
C GLY A 26 -6.37 -2.17 12.33
N LEU A 27 -6.28 -2.32 11.00
CA LEU A 27 -5.97 -3.57 10.32
C LEU A 27 -4.52 -3.60 9.83
N VAL A 28 -3.96 -4.80 9.69
CA VAL A 28 -2.65 -5.01 9.09
C VAL A 28 -2.80 -5.14 7.57
N ASP A 29 -2.01 -4.39 6.80
CA ASP A 29 -1.99 -4.56 5.35
C ASP A 29 -1.26 -5.88 4.97
N PRO A 30 -1.93 -6.84 4.30
CA PRO A 30 -1.34 -8.14 4.02
C PRO A 30 -0.32 -8.14 2.88
N ILE A 31 -0.16 -7.04 2.13
CA ILE A 31 0.74 -7.01 0.96
C ILE A 31 2.11 -6.44 1.31
N THR A 32 3.14 -6.94 0.62
CA THR A 32 4.51 -6.43 0.75
C THR A 32 4.73 -5.23 -0.18
N TYR A 33 5.55 -4.31 0.29
CA TYR A 33 5.94 -3.11 -0.42
C TYR A 33 7.43 -3.11 -0.75
N ALA A 34 7.79 -2.51 -1.88
CA ALA A 34 9.18 -2.37 -2.32
C ALA A 34 9.92 -1.20 -1.65
N GLN A 35 9.19 -0.26 -1.05
CA GLN A 35 9.69 0.95 -0.37
C GLN A 35 8.97 1.15 0.96
#